data_AF-A0A9D8K993-F1
#
_entry.id   AF-A0A9D8K993-F1
#
_cell.length_a   1.000
_cell.length_b   1.000
_cell.length_c   1.000
_cell.angle_alpha   90.00
_cell.angle_beta   90.00
_cell.angle_gamma   90.00
#
_symmetry.space_group_name_H-M   'P 1'
#
loop_
_entity.id
_entity.type
_entity.pdbx_description
1 polymer ?
#
loop_
_entity_poly.entity_id
_entity_poly.type
_entity_poly.pdbx_seq_one_letter_code
_entity_poly.pdbx_strand_id
1 'polypeptide(L)'
;MSRLPSTTAQLRVFRQSFQPCRLEGEVTAGGFHWTFCWAFDRGELTIEPSLGRALIQDALMRFLLRADYQLEAGGDYAFTVRASF
;
A
#
# COMPACT_ATOMS: atom_id res chain seq x y z
N MET A 1 17.38 -4.67 -23.40
CA MET A 1 17.05 -4.86 -21.98
C MET A 1 16.16 -3.71 -21.55
N SER A 2 14.86 -3.80 -21.82
CA SER A 2 13.88 -2.81 -21.39
C SER A 2 13.80 -2.83 -19.87
N ARG A 3 14.42 -1.84 -19.22
CA ARG A 3 14.28 -1.64 -17.77
C ARG A 3 12.81 -1.30 -17.55
N LEU A 4 12.05 -2.26 -17.03
CA LEU A 4 10.68 -2.03 -16.57
C LEU A 4 10.70 -0.74 -15.73
N PRO A 5 9.84 0.25 -16.02
CA PRO A 5 9.76 1.45 -15.21
C PRO A 5 9.49 1.05 -13.76
N SER A 6 10.46 1.31 -12.89
CA SER A 6 10.35 1.11 -11.46
C SER A 6 9.77 2.38 -10.87
N THR A 7 8.56 2.27 -10.32
CA THR A 7 7.91 3.39 -9.64
C THR A 7 8.07 3.22 -8.15
N THR A 8 8.71 4.17 -7.49
CA THR A 8 8.73 4.18 -6.02
C THR A 8 7.37 4.62 -5.51
N ALA A 9 6.73 3.75 -4.72
CA ALA A 9 5.52 4.05 -3.99
C ALA A 9 5.86 4.49 -2.58
N GLN A 10 5.38 5.65 -2.17
CA GLN A 10 5.44 6.14 -0.79
C GLN A 10 4.15 5.74 -0.09
N LEU A 11 4.26 5.09 1.06
CA LEU A 11 3.16 4.64 1.88
C LEU A 11 3.22 5.36 3.22
N ARG A 12 2.13 5.97 3.63
CA ARG A 12 2.01 6.66 4.90
C ARG A 12 0.86 6.06 5.68
N VAL A 13 1.17 5.53 6.86
CA VAL A 13 0.15 4.99 7.75
C VAL A 13 -0.41 6.14 8.59
N PHE A 14 -1.70 6.41 8.45
CA PHE A 14 -2.37 7.45 9.24
C PHE A 14 -2.86 6.92 10.57
N ARG A 15 -3.54 5.78 10.55
CA ARG A 15 -4.11 5.17 11.75
C ARG A 15 -3.96 3.67 11.71
N GLN A 16 -3.63 3.11 12.88
CA GLN A 16 -3.67 1.68 13.13
C GLN A 16 -4.57 1.46 14.34
N SER A 17 -5.64 0.71 14.13
CA SER A 17 -6.56 0.31 15.18
C SER A 17 -6.37 -1.18 15.43
N PHE A 18 -5.95 -1.56 16.64
CA PHE A 18 -5.84 -2.97 17.04
C PHE A 18 -7.20 -3.65 17.24
N GLN A 19 -8.25 -2.89 17.52
CA GLN A 19 -9.64 -3.36 17.56
C GLN A 19 -10.43 -2.26 16.84
N PRO A 20 -10.79 -2.43 15.54
CA PRO A 20 -11.09 -3.67 14.81
C PRO A 20 -10.00 -4.16 13.83
N CYS A 21 -8.72 -4.21 14.24
CA CYS A 21 -7.61 -4.69 13.39
C CYS A 21 -7.52 -4.05 12.00
N ARG A 22 -7.62 -2.72 11.92
CA ARG A 22 -7.60 -1.97 10.67
C ARG A 22 -6.43 -1.01 10.61
N LEU A 23 -5.76 -0.99 9.47
CA LEU A 23 -4.71 -0.06 9.11
C LEU A 23 -5.23 0.86 8.00
N GLU A 24 -5.25 2.15 8.27
CA GLU A 24 -5.64 3.20 7.33
C GLU A 24 -4.41 4.01 6.95
N GLY A 25 -4.23 4.23 5.66
CA GLY A 25 -3.12 4.99 5.16
C GLY A 25 -3.35 5.51 3.76
N GLU A 26 -2.36 6.21 3.26
CA GLU A 26 -2.29 6.62 1.87
C GLU A 26 -1.06 6.03 1.21
N VAL A 27 -1.15 5.84 -0.09
CA VAL A 27 -0.06 5.40 -0.93
C VAL A 27 -0.02 6.27 -2.17
N THR A 28 1.16 6.78 -2.49
CA THR A 28 1.39 7.59 -3.68
C THR A 28 2.44 6.93 -4.55
N ALA A 29 2.17 6.78 -5.85
CA ALA A 29 3.14 6.21 -6.78
C ALA A 29 2.97 6.85 -8.17
N GLY A 30 4.07 7.28 -8.78
CA GLY A 30 4.07 7.71 -10.18
C GLY A 30 3.13 8.89 -10.48
N GLY A 31 2.87 9.74 -9.48
CA GLY A 31 1.95 10.88 -9.60
C GLY A 31 0.49 10.58 -9.26
N PHE A 32 0.16 9.33 -8.93
CA PHE A 32 -1.15 8.96 -8.41
C PHE A 32 -1.15 8.90 -6.89
N HIS A 33 -2.32 9.16 -6.30
CA HIS A 33 -2.57 9.10 -4.87
C HIS A 33 -3.77 8.17 -4.62
N TRP A 34 -3.60 7.26 -3.67
CA TRP A 34 -4.64 6.36 -3.21
C TRP A 34 -4.69 6.33 -1.70
N THR A 35 -5.88 6.27 -1.15
CA THR A 35 -6.11 5.87 0.23
C THR A 35 -6.37 4.37 0.29
N PHE A 36 -5.82 3.69 1.29
CA PHE A 36 -6.05 2.28 1.51
C PHE A 36 -6.51 2.01 2.94
N CYS A 37 -7.37 1.00 3.06
CA CYS A 37 -7.79 0.42 4.33
C CYS A 37 -7.44 -1.08 4.29
N TRP A 38 -6.58 -1.51 5.18
CA TRP A 38 -6.18 -2.91 5.33
C TRP A 38 -6.75 -3.46 6.63
N ALA A 39 -7.70 -4.39 6.53
CA ALA A 39 -8.21 -5.14 7.66
C ALA A 39 -7.34 -6.40 7.83
N PHE A 40 -6.33 -6.34 8.71
CA PHE A 40 -5.36 -7.42 8.89
C PHE A 40 -5.93 -8.62 9.64
N ASP A 41 -7.07 -8.48 10.32
CA ASP A 41 -7.84 -9.60 10.86
C ASP A 41 -8.45 -10.49 9.78
N ARG A 42 -8.90 -9.90 8.67
CA ARG A 42 -9.59 -10.59 7.57
C ARG A 42 -8.74 -10.73 6.30
N GLY A 43 -7.63 -10.00 6.21
CA GLY A 43 -6.83 -9.88 5.00
C GLY A 43 -7.54 -9.11 3.88
N GLU A 44 -8.41 -8.16 4.23
CA GLU A 44 -9.20 -7.39 3.27
C GLU A 44 -8.53 -6.04 2.97
N LEU A 45 -8.19 -5.79 1.70
CA LEU A 45 -7.59 -4.54 1.23
C LEU A 45 -8.59 -3.74 0.39
N THR A 46 -8.99 -2.59 0.91
CA THR A 46 -9.76 -1.60 0.16
C THR A 46 -8.84 -0.47 -0.28
N ILE A 47 -8.94 -0.04 -1.54
CA ILE A 47 -8.12 1.05 -2.10
C ILE A 47 -9.02 1.97 -2.92
N GLU A 48 -8.91 3.27 -2.68
CA GLU A 48 -9.66 4.32 -3.37
C GLU A 48 -8.73 5.46 -3.80
N PRO A 49 -8.93 6.10 -4.97
CA PRO A 49 -9.88 5.75 -6.03
C PRO A 49 -9.47 4.47 -6.80
N SER A 50 -10.41 3.86 -7.52
CA SER A 50 -10.15 2.62 -8.28
C SER A 50 -9.20 2.79 -9.49
N LEU A 51 -8.95 4.03 -9.91
CA LEU A 51 -8.06 4.34 -11.03
C LEU A 51 -6.62 3.94 -10.72
N GLY A 52 -6.02 3.04 -11.51
CA GLY A 52 -4.64 2.59 -11.27
C GLY A 52 -4.45 1.73 -10.01
N ARG A 53 -5.56 1.37 -9.32
CA ARG A 53 -5.58 0.42 -8.19
C ARG A 53 -4.80 -0.85 -8.49
N ALA A 54 -4.97 -1.45 -9.68
CA ALA A 54 -4.31 -2.70 -10.02
C ALA A 54 -2.76 -2.61 -10.01
N LEU A 55 -2.20 -1.41 -10.21
CA LEU A 55 -0.75 -1.18 -10.18
C LEU A 55 -0.21 -1.28 -8.76
N ILE A 56 -0.96 -0.76 -7.79
CA ILE A 56 -0.53 -0.69 -6.40
C ILE A 56 -1.10 -1.83 -5.56
N GLN A 57 -2.26 -2.39 -5.90
CA GLN A 57 -2.98 -3.36 -5.07
C GLN A 57 -2.15 -4.61 -4.78
N ASP A 58 -1.60 -5.26 -5.82
CA ASP A 58 -0.78 -6.46 -5.63
C ASP A 58 0.52 -6.15 -4.87
N ALA A 59 1.19 -5.05 -5.22
CA ALA A 59 2.44 -4.65 -4.57
C ALA A 59 2.23 -4.23 -3.09
N LEU A 60 1.16 -3.49 -2.81
CA LEU A 60 0.74 -3.08 -1.48
C LEU A 60 0.34 -4.29 -0.64
N MET A 61 -0.49 -5.19 -1.19
CA MET A 61 -0.91 -6.41 -0.49
C MET A 61 0.30 -7.26 -0.11
N ARG A 62 1.25 -7.47 -1.03
CA ARG A 62 2.52 -8.17 -0.73
C ARG A 62 3.37 -7.44 0.30
N PHE A 63 3.41 -6.11 0.25
CA PHE A 63 4.13 -5.31 1.22
C PHE A 63 3.53 -5.44 2.61
N LEU A 64 2.20 -5.30 2.74
CA LEU A 64 1.45 -5.44 3.99
C LEU A 64 1.63 -6.84 4.59
N LEU A 65 1.48 -7.89 3.79
CA LEU A 65 1.72 -9.29 4.22
C LEU A 65 3.17 -9.56 4.65
N ARG A 66 4.13 -8.81 4.10
CA ARG A 66 5.55 -8.96 4.47
C ARG A 66 5.91 -8.10 5.69
N ALA A 67 5.21 -6.98 5.86
CA ALA A 67 5.41 -6.01 6.92
C ALA A 67 4.47 -6.25 8.12
N ASP A 68 3.85 -7.44 8.20
CA ASP A 68 2.79 -7.89 9.15
C ASP A 68 2.93 -7.41 10.61
N TYR A 69 4.16 -7.13 11.09
CA TYR A 69 4.44 -6.63 12.45
C TYR A 69 5.31 -5.36 12.52
N GLN A 70 5.64 -4.73 11.39
CA GLN A 70 6.53 -3.56 11.33
C GLN A 70 5.80 -2.25 11.03
N LEU A 71 4.52 -2.31 10.68
CA LEU A 71 3.71 -1.14 10.35
C LEU A 71 3.17 -0.53 11.64
N GLU A 72 3.67 0.64 11.98
CA GLU A 72 3.21 1.46 13.10
C GLU A 72 2.36 2.63 12.58
N ALA A 73 1.34 3.03 13.34
CA ALA A 73 0.59 4.25 13.07
C ALA A 73 1.52 5.48 13.06
N GLY A 74 1.45 6.28 12.00
CA GLY A 74 2.32 7.45 11.82
C GLY A 74 3.66 7.14 11.15
N GLY A 75 3.91 5.88 10.76
CA GLY A 75 5.09 5.50 10.01
C GLY A 75 4.99 5.86 8.53
N ASP A 76 6.09 6.41 8.01
CA ASP A 76 6.30 6.67 6.58
C ASP A 76 7.22 5.58 6.01
N TYR A 77 6.73 4.87 4.98
CA TYR A 77 7.40 3.75 4.34
C TYR A 77 7.50 3.98 2.84
N ALA A 78 8.47 3.35 2.18
CA ALA A 78 8.58 3.40 0.74
C ALA A 78 8.92 2.02 0.19
N PHE A 79 8.26 1.63 -0.89
CA PHE A 79 8.56 0.39 -1.61
C PHE A 79 8.60 0.62 -3.11
N THR A 80 9.36 -0.21 -3.83
CA THR A 80 9.47 -0.09 -5.28
C THR A 80 8.48 -1.03 -5.95
N VAL A 81 7.58 -0.44 -6.74
CA VAL A 81 6.63 -1.18 -7.58
C VAL A 81 7.26 -1.35 -8.96
N ARG A 82 7.39 -2.61 -9.38
CA ARG A 82 7.75 -2.96 -10.75
C ARG A 82 6.48 -3.30 -11.49
N ALA A 83 5.89 -2.30 -12.15
CA ALA A 83 4.78 -2.53 -13.05
C ALA A 83 5.34 -2.93 -14.43
N SER A 84 4.83 -4.02 -15.00
CA SER A 84 4.92 -4.22 -16.45
C SER A 84 3.71 -3.49 -17.04
N PHE A 85 3.98 -2.40 -17.75
CA PHE A 85 2.97 -1.70 -18.55
C PHE A 85 2.66 -2.47 -19.83
#